data_AF-A0A953YPH1-F1
#
_entry.id   AF-A0A953YPH1-F1
#
_cell.length_a   1.000
_cell.length_b   1.000
_cell.length_c   1.000
_cell.angle_alpha   90.00
_cell.angle_beta   90.00
_cell.angle_gamma   90.00
#
_symmetry.space_group_name_H-M   'P 1'
#
loop_
_entity.id
_entity.type
_entity.pdbx_description
1 polymer ?
#
loop_
_entity_poly.entity_id
_entity_poly.type
_entity_poly.pdbx_seq_one_letter_code
_entity_poly.pdbx_strand_id
1 'polypeptide(L)'
;MAFLLPANDSPGFAMSSTVKRKLTTILAADAFGYSHAMDVDEMGTLEALRAARTVFSQSIARHEGRIANTAGDGLIAEFPSVVEAVTCAIEVQRELLTGAGPSGKGLRFRIGIHLGDVIVEGEDLLGEGVNLAARLQSMAEPGGILVSQQVYDQVHNKLGVAFTYLGERRPKNYEEFIPVYSIGRDGSG
;
A
#
# COMPACT_ATOMS: atom_id res chain seq x y z
N MET A 1 8.32 65.45 -25.89
CA MET A 1 6.92 64.98 -25.78
C MET A 1 6.92 63.52 -26.23
N ALA A 2 6.60 62.60 -25.30
CA ALA A 2 6.28 61.17 -25.48
C ALA A 2 7.39 60.21 -25.99
N PHE A 3 7.95 59.32 -25.13
CA PHE A 3 7.50 57.94 -24.71
C PHE A 3 7.83 56.86 -25.77
N LEU A 4 8.17 55.58 -25.53
CA LEU A 4 8.74 54.76 -24.44
C LEU A 4 8.80 53.32 -25.02
N LEU A 5 9.98 52.66 -24.93
CA LEU A 5 10.32 51.21 -24.97
C LEU A 5 9.72 50.21 -26.02
N PRO A 6 10.51 49.17 -26.41
CA PRO A 6 10.03 48.01 -27.15
C PRO A 6 9.55 46.91 -26.20
N ALA A 7 8.46 46.20 -26.51
CA ALA A 7 8.19 44.90 -25.89
C ALA A 7 7.17 44.07 -26.67
N ASN A 8 7.48 42.77 -26.70
CA ASN A 8 6.56 41.64 -26.69
C ASN A 8 6.07 41.09 -28.03
N ASP A 9 6.69 39.99 -28.46
CA ASP A 9 5.92 38.76 -28.63
C ASP A 9 6.81 37.53 -28.43
N SER A 10 6.70 36.94 -27.26
CA SER A 10 7.00 35.53 -27.04
C SER A 10 6.12 35.01 -25.92
N PRO A 11 5.15 34.13 -26.20
CA PRO A 11 4.68 33.21 -25.19
C PRO A 11 4.82 31.77 -25.70
N GLY A 12 5.70 31.03 -25.02
CA GLY A 12 5.85 29.60 -25.21
C GLY A 12 6.67 28.97 -24.10
N PHE A 13 6.59 29.49 -22.87
CA PHE A 13 7.18 28.80 -21.72
C PHE A 13 6.18 27.77 -21.24
N ALA A 14 6.60 26.51 -21.34
CA ALA A 14 5.84 25.31 -21.02
C ALA A 14 5.15 25.41 -19.65
N MET A 15 3.93 24.86 -19.59
CA MET A 15 3.20 24.60 -18.36
C MET A 15 4.09 23.83 -17.39
N SER A 16 4.53 24.49 -16.31
CA SER A 16 5.07 23.83 -15.13
C SER A 16 3.95 22.99 -14.53
N SER A 17 3.97 21.67 -14.76
CA SER A 17 3.08 20.75 -14.07
C SER A 17 3.37 20.89 -12.57
N THR A 18 2.44 21.50 -11.86
CA THR A 18 2.62 21.77 -10.43
C THR A 18 2.58 20.43 -9.71
N VAL A 19 3.73 19.99 -9.20
CA VAL A 19 3.85 18.73 -8.46
C VAL A 19 2.89 18.78 -7.26
N LYS A 20 1.82 17.97 -7.31
CA LYS A 20 0.83 17.93 -6.24
C LYS A 20 1.28 16.98 -5.15
N ARG A 21 1.58 17.50 -3.96
CA ARG A 21 1.89 16.70 -2.77
C ARG A 21 0.66 16.51 -1.90
N LYS A 22 0.60 15.36 -1.23
CA LYS A 22 -0.48 15.00 -0.30
C LYS A 22 0.08 14.10 0.80
N LEU A 23 -0.38 14.32 2.03
CA LEU A 23 -0.23 13.35 3.12
C LEU A 23 -1.37 12.33 3.04
N THR A 24 -1.07 11.04 2.95
CA THR A 24 -2.08 9.99 2.80
C THR A 24 -1.65 8.68 3.46
N THR A 25 -2.58 7.76 3.69
CA THR A 25 -2.23 6.41 4.14
C THR A 25 -2.04 5.51 2.93
N ILE A 26 -0.86 4.94 2.77
CA ILE A 26 -0.49 4.05 1.68
C ILE A 26 -0.56 2.60 2.18
N LEU A 27 -1.25 1.76 1.43
CA LEU A 27 -1.22 0.30 1.56
C LEU A 27 -0.51 -0.28 0.34
N ALA A 28 0.52 -1.07 0.57
CA ALA A 28 1.18 -1.88 -0.44
C ALA A 28 0.91 -3.36 -0.18
N ALA A 29 0.59 -4.12 -1.23
CA ALA A 29 0.39 -5.57 -1.13
C ALA A 29 1.03 -6.30 -2.32
N ASP A 30 1.49 -7.53 -2.09
CA ASP A 30 1.96 -8.45 -3.13
C ASP A 30 1.63 -9.91 -2.79
N ALA A 31 1.71 -10.81 -3.77
CA ALA A 31 1.51 -12.23 -3.57
C ALA A 31 2.84 -12.94 -3.30
N PHE A 32 2.95 -13.59 -2.16
CA PHE A 32 4.14 -14.35 -1.82
C PHE A 32 4.29 -15.58 -2.73
N GLY A 33 5.47 -15.74 -3.34
CA GLY A 33 5.78 -16.91 -4.18
C GLY A 33 5.12 -16.92 -5.56
N TYR A 34 4.60 -15.76 -6.02
CA TYR A 34 3.86 -15.66 -7.29
C TYR A 34 4.60 -16.25 -8.50
N SER A 35 5.89 -15.91 -8.69
CA SER A 35 6.67 -16.41 -9.82
C SER A 35 6.75 -17.95 -9.84
N HIS A 36 6.96 -18.57 -8.67
CA HIS A 36 7.01 -20.03 -8.58
C HIS A 36 5.64 -20.66 -8.84
N ALA A 37 4.56 -20.04 -8.36
CA ALA A 37 3.20 -20.51 -8.63
C ALA A 37 2.86 -20.46 -10.14
N MET A 38 3.29 -19.38 -10.82
CA MET A 38 3.14 -19.24 -12.27
C MET A 38 3.88 -20.33 -13.05
N ASP A 39 5.07 -20.74 -12.60
CA ASP A 39 5.84 -21.82 -13.23
C ASP A 39 5.17 -23.20 -13.09
N VAL A 40 4.43 -23.42 -12.00
CA VAL A 40 3.80 -24.71 -11.67
C VAL A 40 2.40 -24.84 -12.27
N ASP A 41 1.58 -23.80 -12.19
CA ASP A 41 0.21 -23.76 -12.69
C ASP A 41 -0.17 -22.33 -13.06
N GLU A 42 0.15 -21.93 -14.29
CA GLU A 42 -0.08 -20.59 -14.80
C GLU A 42 -1.57 -20.19 -14.74
N MET A 43 -2.46 -21.07 -15.21
CA MET A 43 -3.89 -20.78 -15.28
C MET A 43 -4.52 -20.69 -13.90
N GLY A 44 -4.24 -21.66 -13.01
CA GLY A 44 -4.75 -21.64 -11.64
C GLY A 44 -4.22 -20.44 -10.85
N THR A 45 -2.95 -20.07 -11.06
CA THR A 45 -2.35 -18.88 -10.41
C THR A 45 -3.00 -17.59 -10.89
N LEU A 46 -3.28 -17.46 -12.18
CA LEU A 46 -3.96 -16.29 -12.73
C LEU A 46 -5.40 -16.17 -12.22
N GLU A 47 -6.13 -17.28 -12.12
CA GLU A 47 -7.47 -17.31 -11.52
C GLU A 47 -7.45 -16.91 -10.04
N ALA A 48 -6.49 -17.44 -9.27
CA ALA A 48 -6.31 -17.09 -7.86
C ALA A 48 -5.94 -15.61 -7.68
N LEU A 49 -5.07 -15.06 -8.54
CA LEU A 49 -4.71 -13.65 -8.52
C LEU A 49 -5.91 -12.75 -8.82
N ARG A 50 -6.74 -13.13 -9.81
CA ARG A 50 -7.97 -12.38 -10.15
C ARG A 50 -8.96 -12.39 -8.99
N ALA A 51 -9.20 -13.55 -8.38
CA ALA A 51 -10.08 -13.66 -7.20
C ALA A 51 -9.58 -12.78 -6.05
N ALA A 52 -8.27 -12.83 -5.75
CA ALA A 52 -7.68 -11.98 -4.73
C ALA A 52 -7.82 -10.49 -5.05
N ARG A 53 -7.58 -10.08 -6.30
CA ARG A 53 -7.77 -8.69 -6.74
C ARG A 53 -9.21 -8.20 -6.57
N THR A 54 -10.20 -9.08 -6.76
CA THR A 54 -11.61 -8.75 -6.48
C THR A 54 -11.84 -8.51 -4.99
N VAL A 55 -11.28 -9.34 -4.11
CA VAL A 55 -11.35 -9.14 -2.65
C VAL A 55 -10.73 -7.78 -2.26
N PHE A 56 -9.53 -7.50 -2.76
CA PHE A 56 -8.88 -6.21 -2.52
C PHE A 56 -9.72 -5.04 -3.03
N SER A 57 -10.19 -5.05 -4.28
CA SER A 57 -10.91 -3.92 -4.85
C SER A 57 -12.24 -3.63 -4.13
N GLN A 58 -12.98 -4.67 -3.75
CA GLN A 58 -14.22 -4.53 -2.99
C GLN A 58 -13.97 -3.99 -1.58
N SER A 59 -12.98 -4.52 -0.88
CA SER A 59 -12.64 -4.08 0.47
C SER A 59 -12.09 -2.64 0.46
N ILE A 60 -11.17 -2.32 -0.46
CA ILE A 60 -10.62 -0.97 -0.59
C ILE A 60 -11.74 0.05 -0.83
N ALA A 61 -12.67 -0.23 -1.74
CA ALA A 61 -13.79 0.66 -2.01
C ALA A 61 -14.75 0.81 -0.81
N ARG A 62 -15.02 -0.27 -0.08
CA ARG A 62 -15.86 -0.25 1.15
C ARG A 62 -15.28 0.66 2.22
N HIS A 63 -13.95 0.72 2.31
CA HIS A 63 -13.19 1.51 3.28
C HIS A 63 -12.72 2.88 2.71
N GLU A 64 -13.43 3.40 1.70
CA GLU A 64 -13.17 4.72 1.10
C GLU A 64 -11.75 4.91 0.53
N GLY A 65 -11.05 3.82 0.27
CA GLY A 65 -9.76 3.82 -0.38
C GLY A 65 -9.88 3.84 -1.90
N ARG A 66 -8.76 4.08 -2.57
CA ARG A 66 -8.62 3.88 -4.02
C ARG A 66 -7.34 3.15 -4.34
N ILE A 67 -7.39 2.32 -5.38
CA ILE A 67 -6.19 1.75 -5.98
C ILE A 67 -5.50 2.86 -6.76
N ALA A 68 -4.24 3.14 -6.42
CA ALA A 68 -3.40 4.10 -7.13
C ALA A 68 -2.65 3.44 -8.28
N ASN A 69 -2.12 2.23 -8.06
CA ASN A 69 -1.37 1.48 -9.06
C ASN A 69 -1.55 -0.03 -8.85
N THR A 70 -1.47 -0.80 -9.93
CA THR A 70 -1.26 -2.25 -9.88
C THR A 70 -0.05 -2.63 -10.75
N ALA A 71 0.90 -3.38 -10.20
CA ALA A 71 2.09 -3.81 -10.92
C ALA A 71 2.33 -5.30 -10.67
N GLY A 72 2.25 -6.13 -11.73
CA GLY A 72 2.41 -7.58 -11.62
C GLY A 72 1.37 -8.21 -10.69
N ASP A 73 1.83 -8.86 -9.64
CA ASP A 73 1.00 -9.46 -8.59
C ASP A 73 0.68 -8.50 -7.43
N GLY A 74 1.28 -7.30 -7.43
CA GLY A 74 1.12 -6.30 -6.39
C GLY A 74 0.15 -5.17 -6.72
N LEU A 75 -0.20 -4.42 -5.67
CA LEU A 75 -0.99 -3.19 -5.76
C LEU A 75 -0.56 -2.17 -4.72
N ILE A 76 -0.80 -0.91 -5.05
CA ILE A 76 -0.72 0.24 -4.15
C ILE A 76 -2.10 0.87 -4.07
N ALA A 77 -2.58 1.06 -2.85
CA ALA A 77 -3.82 1.78 -2.57
C ALA A 77 -3.54 2.94 -1.62
N GLU A 78 -4.37 3.98 -1.70
CA GLU A 78 -4.40 5.03 -0.69
C GLU A 78 -5.76 5.14 0.01
N PHE A 79 -5.70 5.60 1.25
CA PHE A 79 -6.85 5.83 2.10
C PHE A 79 -6.76 7.20 2.77
N PRO A 80 -7.88 7.93 2.87
CA PRO A 80 -7.93 9.18 3.64
C PRO A 80 -7.82 8.95 5.16
N SER A 81 -8.14 7.73 5.64
CA SER A 81 -8.12 7.37 7.06
C SER A 81 -7.19 6.19 7.32
N VAL A 82 -6.33 6.33 8.34
CA VAL A 82 -5.41 5.26 8.78
C VAL A 82 -6.20 4.08 9.37
N VAL A 83 -7.29 4.36 10.10
CA VAL A 83 -8.16 3.35 10.69
C VAL A 83 -8.80 2.49 9.60
N GLU A 84 -9.29 3.13 8.53
CA GLU A 84 -9.92 2.43 7.41
C GLU A 84 -8.90 1.59 6.62
N ALA A 85 -7.69 2.11 6.39
CA ALA A 85 -6.62 1.34 5.74
C ALA A 85 -6.27 0.05 6.49
N VAL A 86 -6.13 0.15 7.82
CA VAL A 86 -5.79 -1.00 8.66
C VAL A 86 -6.96 -1.98 8.76
N THR A 87 -8.19 -1.49 8.91
CA THR A 87 -9.39 -2.34 8.93
C THR A 87 -9.54 -3.09 7.61
N CYS A 88 -9.40 -2.39 6.48
CA CYS A 88 -9.39 -3.00 5.15
C CYS A 88 -8.34 -4.11 5.02
N ALA A 89 -7.10 -3.87 5.48
CA ALA A 89 -6.04 -4.87 5.39
C ALA A 89 -6.36 -6.13 6.20
N ILE A 90 -6.94 -5.96 7.39
CA ILE A 90 -7.37 -7.06 8.26
C ILE A 90 -8.51 -7.85 7.60
N GLU A 91 -9.52 -7.18 7.07
CA GLU A 91 -10.64 -7.81 6.36
C GLU A 91 -10.16 -8.62 5.15
N VAL A 92 -9.31 -8.03 4.31
CA VAL A 92 -8.73 -8.71 3.14
C VAL A 92 -7.97 -9.96 3.56
N GLN A 93 -7.11 -9.89 4.58
CA GLN A 93 -6.35 -11.08 5.03
C GLN A 93 -7.27 -12.20 5.55
N ARG A 94 -8.40 -11.85 6.18
CA ARG A 94 -9.39 -12.84 6.66
C ARG A 94 -10.16 -13.45 5.50
N GLU A 95 -10.58 -12.64 4.54
CA GLU A 95 -11.35 -13.09 3.39
C GLU A 95 -10.50 -13.98 2.46
N LEU A 96 -9.25 -13.59 2.18
CA LEU A 96 -8.31 -14.41 1.41
C LEU A 96 -8.03 -15.75 2.09
N LEU A 97 -7.89 -15.77 3.42
CA LEU A 97 -7.71 -17.00 4.18
C LEU A 97 -8.93 -17.92 4.10
N THR A 98 -10.13 -17.34 4.18
CA THR A 98 -11.39 -18.09 4.10
C THR A 98 -11.65 -18.62 2.70
N GLY A 99 -11.37 -17.82 1.67
CA GLY A 99 -11.56 -18.18 0.26
C GLY A 99 -10.59 -19.25 -0.26
N ALA A 100 -9.43 -19.44 0.38
CA ALA A 100 -8.46 -20.48 0.01
C ALA A 100 -9.00 -21.92 0.20
N GLY A 101 -10.07 -22.08 0.99
CA GLY A 101 -10.71 -23.37 1.28
C GLY A 101 -9.80 -24.39 1.98
N PRO A 102 -10.28 -25.62 2.23
CA PRO A 102 -9.52 -26.68 2.92
C PRO A 102 -8.24 -27.09 2.19
N SER A 103 -8.22 -26.88 0.87
CA SER A 103 -7.09 -27.19 0.00
C SER A 103 -5.94 -26.18 0.08
N GLY A 104 -6.13 -25.02 0.72
CA GLY A 104 -5.07 -24.02 0.92
C GLY A 104 -4.48 -23.45 -0.37
N LYS A 105 -5.20 -23.51 -1.49
CA LYS A 105 -4.70 -23.14 -2.83
C LYS A 105 -4.72 -21.62 -3.12
N GLY A 106 -5.10 -20.80 -2.15
CA GLY A 106 -5.11 -19.35 -2.31
C GLY A 106 -3.70 -18.75 -2.25
N LEU A 107 -3.46 -17.71 -3.05
CA LEU A 107 -2.24 -16.90 -2.94
C LEU A 107 -2.21 -16.20 -1.57
N ARG A 108 -1.08 -16.28 -0.88
CA ARG A 108 -0.89 -15.58 0.40
C ARG A 108 -0.31 -14.20 0.14
N PHE A 109 -1.05 -13.17 0.51
CA PHE A 109 -0.61 -11.79 0.32
C PHE A 109 0.16 -11.27 1.51
N ARG A 110 1.18 -10.45 1.26
CA ARG A 110 1.86 -9.64 2.27
C ARG A 110 1.37 -8.22 2.19
N ILE A 111 1.21 -7.54 3.32
CA ILE A 111 0.71 -6.16 3.35
C ILE A 111 1.62 -5.27 4.20
N GLY A 112 1.89 -4.07 3.70
CA GLY A 112 2.62 -3.00 4.38
C GLY A 112 1.81 -1.71 4.36
N ILE A 113 1.69 -1.04 5.51
CA ILE A 113 0.91 0.20 5.65
C ILE A 113 1.76 1.31 6.25
N HIS A 114 1.72 2.48 5.62
CA HIS A 114 2.43 3.67 6.09
C HIS A 114 1.58 4.93 5.90
N LEU A 115 1.68 5.87 6.84
CA LEU A 115 1.15 7.23 6.70
C LEU A 115 2.31 8.17 6.36
N GLY A 116 2.29 8.76 5.17
CA GLY A 116 3.40 9.60 4.72
C GLY A 116 3.06 10.48 3.52
N ASP A 117 3.97 11.42 3.24
CA ASP A 117 3.87 12.31 2.09
C ASP A 117 4.12 11.56 0.78
N VAL A 118 3.29 11.87 -0.22
CA VAL A 118 3.36 11.34 -1.58
C VAL A 118 3.24 12.46 -2.60
N ILE A 119 3.78 12.20 -3.79
CA ILE A 119 3.57 12.99 -4.99
C ILE A 119 2.47 12.30 -5.80
N VAL A 120 1.45 13.06 -6.19
CA VAL A 120 0.36 12.59 -7.06
C VAL A 120 0.72 12.89 -8.51
N GLU A 121 0.79 11.86 -9.35
CA GLU A 121 1.01 11.97 -10.78
C GLU A 121 -0.14 11.26 -11.52
N GLY A 122 -1.13 12.02 -12.00
CA GLY A 122 -2.36 11.44 -12.51
C GLY A 122 -3.11 10.66 -11.42
N GLU A 123 -3.29 9.36 -11.63
CA GLU A 123 -3.87 8.44 -10.62
C GLU A 123 -2.80 7.75 -9.77
N ASP A 124 -1.53 7.82 -10.17
CA ASP A 124 -0.42 7.17 -9.47
C ASP A 124 0.05 7.96 -8.24
N LEU A 125 0.74 7.24 -7.35
CA LEU A 125 1.42 7.78 -6.19
C LEU A 125 2.90 7.45 -6.25
N LEU A 126 3.73 8.46 -6.02
CA LEU A 126 5.18 8.37 -6.05
C LEU A 126 5.80 8.95 -4.77
N GLY A 127 7.06 8.60 -4.54
CA GLY A 127 7.88 9.17 -3.48
C GLY A 127 8.18 8.21 -2.33
N GLU A 128 8.82 8.77 -1.29
CA GLU A 128 9.34 7.99 -0.17
C GLU A 128 8.24 7.29 0.62
N GLY A 129 7.07 7.91 0.82
CA GLY A 129 5.95 7.28 1.51
C GLY A 129 5.50 5.97 0.87
N VAL A 130 5.40 5.94 -0.46
CA VAL A 130 5.07 4.72 -1.23
C VAL A 130 6.16 3.67 -1.10
N ASN A 131 7.42 4.10 -1.23
CA ASN A 131 8.55 3.19 -1.12
C ASN A 131 8.62 2.54 0.27
N LEU A 132 8.31 3.28 1.34
CA LEU A 132 8.30 2.75 2.70
C LEU A 132 7.20 1.72 2.91
N ALA A 133 5.99 1.99 2.42
CA ALA A 133 4.89 1.02 2.45
C ALA A 133 5.27 -0.29 1.74
N ALA A 134 5.86 -0.20 0.55
CA ALA A 134 6.34 -1.37 -0.20
C ALA A 134 7.46 -2.14 0.54
N ARG A 135 8.33 -1.44 1.28
CA ARG A 135 9.35 -2.07 2.12
C ARG A 135 8.77 -2.78 3.33
N LEU A 136 7.78 -2.18 3.99
CA LEU A 136 7.06 -2.85 5.08
C LEU A 136 6.37 -4.12 4.55
N GLN A 137 5.73 -4.03 3.38
CA GLN A 137 5.10 -5.16 2.72
C GLN A 137 6.11 -6.29 2.47
N SER A 138 7.28 -5.98 1.90
CA SER A 138 8.26 -7.02 1.54
C SER A 138 8.89 -7.72 2.75
N MET A 139 8.91 -7.06 3.91
CA MET A 139 9.35 -7.63 5.19
C MET A 139 8.26 -8.44 5.90
N ALA A 140 7.00 -8.33 5.48
CA ALA A 140 5.91 -9.05 6.12
C ALA A 140 6.00 -10.55 5.84
N GLU A 141 5.67 -11.36 6.84
CA GLU A 141 5.42 -12.79 6.62
C GLU A 141 4.23 -12.98 5.68
N PRO A 142 4.15 -14.09 4.92
CA PRO A 142 3.01 -14.34 4.04
C PRO A 142 1.69 -14.32 4.83
N GLY A 143 0.66 -13.63 4.36
CA GLY A 143 -0.59 -13.44 5.11
C GLY A 143 -0.48 -12.47 6.31
N GLY A 144 0.66 -11.79 6.47
CA GLY A 144 0.93 -10.81 7.51
C GLY A 144 0.66 -9.38 7.08
N ILE A 145 0.54 -8.51 8.09
CA ILE A 145 0.39 -7.07 7.93
C ILE A 145 1.46 -6.40 8.79
N LEU A 146 2.33 -5.60 8.16
CA LEU A 146 3.28 -4.74 8.86
C LEU A 146 2.88 -3.28 8.71
N VAL A 147 3.09 -2.51 9.77
CA VAL A 147 2.78 -1.08 9.81
C VAL A 147 3.95 -0.27 10.35
N SER A 148 4.08 0.97 9.89
CA SER A 148 5.04 1.92 10.45
C SER A 148 4.60 2.43 11.83
N GLN A 149 5.53 3.06 12.55
CA GLN A 149 5.21 3.75 13.81
C GLN A 149 4.08 4.76 13.67
N GLN A 150 4.09 5.61 12.62
CA GLN A 150 3.05 6.61 12.40
C GLN A 150 1.66 5.99 12.26
N VAL A 151 1.56 4.80 11.67
CA VAL A 151 0.28 4.08 11.58
C VAL A 151 -0.10 3.52 12.95
N TYR A 152 0.84 2.85 13.63
CA TYR A 152 0.64 2.33 14.98
C TYR A 152 0.11 3.40 15.93
N ASP A 153 0.79 4.55 16.02
CA ASP A 153 0.42 5.69 16.88
C ASP A 153 -1.01 6.18 16.64
N GLN A 154 -1.52 6.04 15.42
CA GLN A 154 -2.87 6.48 15.06
C GLN A 154 -3.96 5.46 15.40
N VAL A 155 -3.66 4.17 15.49
CA VAL A 155 -4.68 3.10 15.55
C VAL A 155 -4.60 2.18 16.76
N HIS A 156 -3.48 2.13 17.48
CA HIS A 156 -3.24 1.13 18.52
C HIS A 156 -4.27 1.13 19.66
N ASN A 157 -4.87 2.30 19.95
CA ASN A 157 -5.94 2.45 20.95
C ASN A 157 -7.35 2.50 20.35
N LYS A 158 -7.49 2.38 19.02
CA LYS A 158 -8.76 2.49 18.31
C LYS A 158 -9.25 1.15 17.78
N LEU A 159 -8.32 0.25 17.46
CA LEU A 159 -8.62 -1.07 16.93
C LEU A 159 -8.45 -2.12 18.02
N GLY A 160 -9.42 -3.03 18.15
CA GLY A 160 -9.39 -4.15 19.10
C GLY A 160 -8.44 -5.29 18.70
N VAL A 161 -7.31 -4.96 18.06
CA VAL A 161 -6.33 -5.94 17.55
C VAL A 161 -4.98 -5.77 18.25
N ALA A 162 -4.24 -6.87 18.36
CA ALA A 162 -2.92 -6.84 18.97
C ALA A 162 -1.87 -6.30 17.99
N PHE A 163 -0.96 -5.47 18.50
CA PHE A 163 0.22 -5.01 17.78
C PHE A 163 1.46 -5.56 18.46
N THR A 164 2.38 -6.13 17.69
CA THR A 164 3.67 -6.63 18.19
C THR A 164 4.79 -5.79 17.60
N TYR A 165 5.61 -5.20 18.48
CA TYR A 165 6.80 -4.48 18.06
C TYR A 165 7.88 -5.46 17.59
N LEU A 166 8.35 -5.31 16.36
CA LEU A 166 9.37 -6.18 15.77
C LEU A 166 10.79 -5.63 15.90
N GLY A 167 10.95 -4.48 16.55
CA GLY A 167 12.21 -3.74 16.60
C GLY A 167 12.34 -2.77 15.43
N GLU A 168 13.48 -2.10 15.38
CA GLU A 168 13.80 -1.22 14.28
C GLU A 168 14.32 -2.02 13.09
N ARG A 169 13.99 -1.56 11.88
CA ARG A 169 14.47 -2.11 10.63
C ARG A 169 15.05 -0.99 9.79
N ARG A 170 16.09 -1.27 9.04
CA ARG A 170 16.63 -0.33 8.06
C ARG A 170 16.26 -0.79 6.67
N PRO A 171 15.24 -0.19 6.04
CA PRO A 171 14.94 -0.51 4.66
C PRO A 171 16.12 -0.15 3.75
N LYS A 172 16.31 -0.93 2.68
CA LYS A 172 17.33 -0.66 1.66
C LYS A 172 17.16 0.78 1.15
N ASN A 173 18.18 1.63 1.13
CA ASN A 173 18.13 3.05 0.75
C ASN A 173 17.42 4.00 1.74
N TYR A 174 17.25 3.61 3.00
CA TYR A 174 16.90 4.55 4.09
C TYR A 174 18.14 4.83 4.93
N GLU A 175 18.33 6.09 5.31
CA GLU A 175 19.39 6.49 6.24
C GLU A 175 19.05 6.08 7.68
N GLU A 176 17.76 6.05 8.01
CA GLU A 176 17.26 5.82 9.37
C GLU A 176 16.68 4.42 9.57
N PHE A 177 16.76 3.98 10.82
CA PHE A 177 16.07 2.82 11.34
C PHE A 177 14.63 3.20 11.66
N ILE A 178 13.66 2.43 11.17
CA ILE A 178 12.24 2.67 11.42
C ILE A 178 11.70 1.59 12.37
N PRO A 179 10.95 1.97 13.41
CA PRO A 179 10.19 1.02 14.22
C PRO A 179 9.10 0.34 13.38
N VAL A 180 9.03 -0.99 13.45
CA VAL A 180 8.07 -1.80 12.69
C VAL A 180 7.17 -2.59 13.63
N TYR A 181 5.88 -2.62 13.32
CA TYR A 181 4.88 -3.35 14.10
C TYR A 181 4.16 -4.35 13.20
N SER A 182 3.93 -5.57 13.69
CA SER A 182 2.99 -6.51 13.06
C SER A 182 1.63 -6.44 13.71
N ILE A 183 0.58 -6.59 12.92
CA ILE A 183 -0.78 -6.77 13.42
C ILE A 183 -1.04 -8.26 13.61
N GLY A 184 -1.38 -8.64 14.84
CA GLY A 184 -1.77 -10.01 15.18
C GLY A 184 -3.13 -10.36 14.60
N ARG A 185 -3.29 -11.61 14.14
CA ARG A 185 -4.62 -12.18 13.95
C ARG A 185 -5.30 -12.21 15.32
N ASP A 186 -6.56 -11.78 15.40
CA ASP A 186 -7.36 -11.74 16.63
C ASP A 186 -7.01 -12.90 17.55
N GLY A 187 -6.71 -12.57 18.81
CA GLY A 187 -6.28 -13.52 19.81
C GLY A 187 -7.28 -14.66 19.96
N SER A 188 -6.95 -15.81 19.38
CA SER A 188 -7.36 -17.09 19.95
C SER A 188 -6.42 -17.37 21.12
N GLY A 189 -6.85 -16.93 22.31
CA GLY A 189 -6.63 -17.74 23.51
C GLY A 189 -7.48 -19.01 23.42
#